data_AF-A0A7S2HKD7-F1
#
_entry.id   AF-A0A7S2HKD7-F1
#
_cell.length_a   1.000
_cell.length_b   1.000
_cell.length_c   1.000
_cell.angle_alpha   90.00
_cell.angle_beta   90.00
_cell.angle_gamma   90.00
#
_symmetry.space_group_name_H-M   'P 1'
#
loop_
_entity.id
_entity.type
_entity.pdbx_description
1 polymer ?
#
loop_
_entity_poly.entity_id
_entity_poly.type
_entity_poly.pdbx_seq_one_letter_code
_entity_poly.pdbx_strand_id
1 'polypeptide(L)'
;QNFKGEILHSSEYHSASQVKDRKVLVVGFGESATDAGDSASKVAASVTMWSRRYTQQAPRFVERYENDENYDEHRYLPNCHKPNEVLEHLTISRTVRNLPLGVWSTVLQAFVKYIGHTMGPTSTQG
;
A
#
# COMPACT_ATOMS: atom_id res chain seq x y z
N GLN A 1 -10.41 17.48 24.28
CA GLN A 1 -10.70 16.15 23.71
C GLN A 1 -12.20 16.08 23.46
N ASN A 2 -12.69 16.65 22.35
CA ASN A 2 -14.12 16.91 22.15
C ASN A 2 -14.70 16.21 20.91
N PHE A 3 -13.93 15.31 20.31
CA PHE A 3 -14.40 14.51 19.18
C PHE A 3 -15.32 13.41 19.71
N LYS A 4 -16.54 13.34 19.17
CA LYS A 4 -17.58 12.40 19.59
C LYS A 4 -17.62 11.12 18.75
N GLY A 5 -16.83 11.08 17.66
CA GLY A 5 -16.71 9.89 16.83
C GLY A 5 -15.77 8.86 17.47
N GLU A 6 -15.80 7.67 16.91
CA GLU A 6 -14.87 6.60 17.26
C GLU A 6 -13.46 6.94 16.75
N ILE A 7 -12.46 6.72 17.60
CA ILE A 7 -11.05 6.87 17.25
C ILE A 7 -10.44 5.48 17.33
N LEU A 8 -9.82 5.05 16.24
CA LEU A 8 -9.10 3.78 16.14
C LEU A 8 -7.65 4.05 15.76
N HIS A 9 -6.71 3.42 16.44
CA HIS A 9 -5.35 3.29 15.94
C HIS A 9 -5.31 2.22 14.83
N SER A 10 -4.33 2.28 13.92
CA SER A 10 -4.23 1.30 12.83
C SER A 10 -4.13 -0.15 13.32
N SER A 11 -3.52 -0.36 14.50
CA SER A 11 -3.42 -1.67 15.16
C SER A 11 -4.76 -2.24 15.64
N GLU A 12 -5.81 -1.41 15.71
CA GLU A 12 -7.17 -1.80 16.15
C GLU A 12 -8.13 -1.95 14.96
N TYR A 13 -7.66 -1.63 13.75
CA TYR A 13 -8.39 -1.77 12.50
C TYR A 13 -8.04 -3.10 11.84
N HIS A 14 -8.96 -4.06 11.91
CA HIS A 14 -8.77 -5.43 11.42
C HIS A 14 -9.70 -5.80 10.26
N SER A 15 -10.79 -5.05 10.08
CA SER A 15 -11.76 -5.31 9.02
C SER A 15 -12.46 -4.03 8.57
N ALA A 16 -12.67 -3.90 7.26
CA ALA A 16 -13.43 -2.81 6.66
C ALA A 16 -14.87 -2.72 7.20
N SER A 17 -15.43 -3.83 7.68
CA SER A 17 -16.76 -3.84 8.31
C SER A 17 -16.87 -2.91 9.53
N GLN A 18 -15.76 -2.61 10.23
CA GLN A 18 -15.73 -1.68 11.36
C GLN A 18 -16.14 -0.25 10.97
N VAL A 19 -15.97 0.12 9.70
CA VAL A 19 -16.22 1.47 9.18
C VAL A 19 -17.29 1.54 8.10
N LYS A 20 -18.05 0.45 7.92
CA LYS A 20 -19.11 0.36 6.91
C LYS A 20 -20.13 1.51 7.06
N ASP A 21 -20.46 2.15 5.95
CA ASP A 21 -21.42 3.27 5.86
C ASP A 21 -21.05 4.51 6.72
N ARG A 22 -19.81 4.59 7.22
CA ARG A 22 -19.33 5.72 8.03
C ARG A 22 -18.55 6.74 7.20
N LYS A 23 -18.41 7.96 7.73
CA LYS A 23 -17.45 8.95 7.22
C LYS A 23 -16.12 8.78 7.95
N VAL A 24 -15.08 8.41 7.21
CA VAL A 24 -13.78 8.00 7.77
C VAL A 24 -12.72 9.05 7.45
N LEU A 25 -11.96 9.44 8.48
CA LEU A 25 -10.73 10.22 8.34
C LEU A 25 -9.54 9.34 8.68
N VAL A 26 -8.69 9.05 7.70
CA VAL A 26 -7.42 8.35 7.91
C VAL A 26 -6.32 9.37 8.12
N VAL A 27 -5.63 9.30 9.26
CA VAL A 27 -4.57 10.22 9.64
C VAL A 27 -3.21 9.55 9.40
N GLY A 28 -2.49 10.03 8.38
CA GLY A 28 -1.24 9.44 7.93
C GLY A 28 -1.30 9.02 6.46
N PHE A 29 -0.13 8.82 5.88
CA PHE A 29 0.05 8.37 4.51
C PHE A 29 1.26 7.43 4.42
N GLY A 30 1.43 6.61 5.45
CA GLY A 30 2.31 5.44 5.40
C GLY A 30 1.51 4.23 4.90
N GLU A 31 2.16 3.11 4.67
CA GLU A 31 1.54 1.91 4.11
C GLU A 31 0.28 1.48 4.87
N SER A 32 0.35 1.32 6.20
CA SER A 32 -0.81 0.90 6.98
C SER A 32 -1.99 1.88 6.86
N ALA A 33 -1.73 3.17 6.66
CA ALA A 33 -2.78 4.17 6.46
C ALA A 33 -3.35 4.09 5.04
N THR A 34 -2.52 3.88 4.03
CA THR A 34 -2.95 3.67 2.64
C THR A 34 -3.79 2.41 2.51
N ASP A 35 -3.37 1.29 3.10
CA ASP A 35 -4.10 0.02 3.08
C ASP A 35 -5.44 0.12 3.84
N ALA A 36 -5.44 0.79 4.99
CA ALA A 36 -6.66 1.08 5.73
C ALA A 36 -7.60 1.99 4.91
N GLY A 37 -7.05 2.99 4.20
CA GLY A 37 -7.79 3.89 3.32
C GLY A 37 -8.43 3.15 2.13
N ASP A 38 -7.66 2.31 1.44
CA ASP A 38 -8.14 1.48 0.32
C ASP A 38 -9.26 0.54 0.79
N SER A 39 -9.01 -0.24 1.86
CA SER A 39 -10.00 -1.17 2.39
C SER A 39 -11.27 -0.47 2.87
N ALA A 40 -11.14 0.68 3.53
CA ALA A 40 -12.29 1.49 3.96
C ALA A 40 -13.06 2.06 2.77
N SER A 41 -12.39 2.47 1.69
CA SER A 41 -13.02 3.10 0.52
C SER A 41 -14.06 2.21 -0.16
N LYS A 42 -13.94 0.89 0.00
CA LYS A 42 -14.84 -0.13 -0.57
C LYS A 42 -16.19 -0.19 0.14
N VAL A 43 -16.31 0.28 1.39
CA VAL A 43 -17.51 0.07 2.23
C VAL A 43 -17.96 1.30 3.04
N ALA A 44 -17.08 2.28 3.23
CA ALA A 44 -17.42 3.51 3.95
C ALA A 44 -18.26 4.44 3.07
N ALA A 45 -19.06 5.31 3.69
CA ALA A 45 -19.82 6.32 2.96
C ALA A 45 -18.91 7.38 2.32
N SER A 46 -17.78 7.69 2.96
CA SER A 46 -16.73 8.54 2.40
C SER A 46 -15.42 8.32 3.15
N VAL A 47 -14.29 8.39 2.45
CA VAL A 47 -12.95 8.31 3.04
C VAL A 47 -12.15 9.55 2.67
N THR A 48 -11.60 10.22 3.68
CA THR A 48 -10.63 11.31 3.50
C THR A 48 -9.31 10.88 4.11
N MET A 49 -8.23 11.02 3.34
CA MET A 49 -6.87 10.81 3.85
C MET A 49 -6.21 12.16 4.15
N TRP A 50 -5.59 12.27 5.31
CA TRP A 50 -4.84 13.46 5.69
C TRP A 50 -3.38 13.12 5.98
N SER A 51 -2.47 13.94 5.46
CA SER A 51 -1.04 13.78 5.67
C SER A 51 -0.39 15.11 6.07
N ARG A 52 0.65 15.05 6.91
CA ARG A 52 1.43 16.24 7.29
C ARG A 52 2.34 16.72 6.16
N ARG A 53 2.73 15.82 5.26
CA ARG A 53 3.69 16.03 4.18
C ARG A 53 3.23 15.20 3.00
N TYR A 54 3.49 15.71 1.81
CA TYR A 54 3.30 14.94 0.59
C TYR A 54 4.17 13.68 0.62
N THR A 55 3.55 12.52 0.45
CA THR A 55 4.23 11.23 0.32
C THR A 55 4.09 10.78 -1.13
N GLN A 56 5.20 10.44 -1.76
CA GLN A 56 5.13 9.78 -3.06
C GLN A 56 4.67 8.34 -2.85
N GLN A 57 3.59 7.97 -3.54
CA GLN A 57 3.15 6.60 -3.68
C GLN A 57 3.62 6.11 -5.04
N ALA A 58 4.19 4.91 -5.08
CA ALA A 58 4.54 4.23 -6.31
C ALA A 58 3.77 2.91 -6.35
N PRO A 59 3.17 2.54 -7.48
CA PRO A 59 2.52 1.24 -7.59
C PRO A 59 3.58 0.14 -7.47
N ARG A 60 3.23 -0.95 -6.80
CA ARG A 60 4.14 -2.09 -6.60
C ARG A 60 4.60 -2.70 -7.93
N PHE A 61 3.79 -2.61 -8.98
CA PHE A 61 4.05 -3.15 -10.32
C PHE A 61 3.94 -2.08 -11.40
N VAL A 62 4.96 -1.21 -11.51
CA VAL A 62 4.96 -0.06 -12.43
C VAL A 62 4.76 -0.44 -13.90
N GLU A 63 5.42 -1.50 -14.41
CA GLU A 63 5.25 -1.95 -15.80
C GLU A 63 3.79 -2.28 -16.13
N ARG A 64 3.04 -2.85 -15.18
CA ARG A 64 1.64 -3.21 -15.41
C ARG A 64 0.70 -2.01 -15.25
N TYR A 65 0.98 -1.16 -14.28
CA TYR A 65 0.27 0.10 -14.11
C TYR A 65 0.40 1.01 -15.34
N GLU A 66 1.57 1.04 -16.00
CA GLU A 66 1.79 1.84 -17.22
C GLU A 66 1.08 1.27 -18.46
N ASN A 67 0.86 -0.05 -18.50
CA ASN A 67 0.27 -0.73 -19.66
C ASN A 67 -1.24 -1.04 -19.51
N ASP A 68 -1.81 -0.89 -18.32
CA ASP A 68 -3.23 -1.14 -18.02
C ASP A 68 -3.82 0.00 -17.18
N GLU A 69 -4.66 0.82 -17.81
CA GLU A 69 -5.35 1.95 -17.17
C GLU A 69 -6.31 1.49 -16.05
N ASN A 70 -6.82 0.26 -16.14
CA ASN A 70 -7.72 -0.33 -15.15
C ASN A 70 -6.99 -1.29 -14.19
N TYR A 71 -5.67 -1.13 -14.05
CA TYR A 71 -4.85 -1.98 -13.21
C TYR A 71 -5.35 -1.99 -11.76
N ASP A 72 -5.84 -3.15 -11.33
CA ASP A 72 -6.28 -3.44 -9.96
C ASP A 72 -5.41 -4.57 -9.41
N GLU A 73 -4.46 -4.23 -8.55
CA GLU A 73 -3.49 -5.17 -7.99
C GLU A 73 -4.14 -6.34 -7.23
N HIS A 74 -5.32 -6.13 -6.63
CA HIS A 74 -6.02 -7.14 -5.85
C HIS A 74 -6.56 -8.27 -6.73
N ARG A 75 -6.81 -8.02 -8.01
CA ARG A 75 -7.25 -9.06 -8.98
C ARG A 75 -6.13 -10.04 -9.34
N TYR A 76 -4.89 -9.56 -9.30
CA TYR A 76 -3.72 -10.34 -9.70
C TYR A 76 -3.03 -11.05 -8.53
N LEU A 77 -3.41 -10.70 -7.29
CA LEU A 77 -2.90 -11.31 -6.06
C LEU A 77 -4.02 -12.05 -5.28
N PRO A 78 -4.77 -12.99 -5.88
CA PRO A 78 -5.70 -13.80 -5.12
C PRO A 78 -4.87 -14.78 -4.27
N ASN A 79 -4.83 -14.54 -2.95
CA ASN A 79 -4.27 -15.41 -1.90
C ASN A 79 -2.83 -15.15 -1.41
N CYS A 80 -2.25 -13.97 -1.65
CA CYS A 80 -0.94 -13.63 -1.08
C CYS A 80 -1.12 -12.89 0.25
N HIS A 81 -1.13 -13.63 1.36
CA HIS A 81 -1.06 -13.04 2.69
C HIS A 81 0.42 -13.00 3.12
N LYS A 82 0.97 -11.77 3.09
CA LYS A 82 2.29 -11.29 3.53
C LYS A 82 3.50 -11.54 2.60
N PRO A 83 3.74 -10.63 1.62
CA PRO A 83 5.07 -10.47 1.04
C PRO A 83 5.95 -9.60 1.92
N ASN A 84 6.62 -10.26 2.86
CA ASN A 84 7.90 -9.94 3.48
C ASN A 84 8.21 -8.48 3.83
N GLU A 85 8.38 -8.26 5.14
CA GLU A 85 8.97 -7.09 5.82
C GLU A 85 10.23 -6.51 5.12
N VAL A 86 10.89 -7.25 4.22
CA VAL A 86 12.04 -6.80 3.42
C VAL A 86 11.65 -5.82 2.31
N LEU A 87 10.57 -6.09 1.57
CA LEU A 87 10.05 -5.17 0.54
C LEU A 87 9.44 -3.93 1.20
N GLU A 88 8.80 -4.13 2.34
CA GLU A 88 8.32 -3.09 3.26
C GLU A 88 9.50 -2.22 3.74
N HIS A 89 10.57 -2.84 4.24
CA HIS A 89 11.75 -2.13 4.72
C HIS A 89 12.44 -1.34 3.62
N LEU A 90 12.53 -1.89 2.40
CA LEU A 90 13.14 -1.21 1.26
C LEU A 90 12.32 -0.01 0.80
N THR A 91 11.01 -0.14 0.68
CA THR A 91 10.11 0.95 0.24
C THR A 91 9.90 2.04 1.30
N ILE A 92 9.99 1.69 2.59
CA ILE A 92 9.85 2.63 3.71
C ILE A 92 11.20 3.22 4.16
N SER A 93 12.33 2.59 3.81
CA SER A 93 13.64 3.06 4.24
C SER A 93 13.86 4.50 3.76
N ARG A 94 14.18 5.37 4.72
CA ARG A 94 14.35 6.81 4.47
C ARG A 94 15.46 7.09 3.43
N THR A 95 16.34 6.12 3.19
CA THR A 95 17.43 6.11 2.21
C THR A 95 16.92 6.19 0.76
N VAL A 96 15.73 5.65 0.48
CA VAL A 96 15.17 5.57 -0.88
C VAL A 96 14.43 6.85 -1.30
N ARG A 97 14.05 7.72 -0.36
CA ARG A 97 13.33 8.98 -0.62
C ARG A 97 14.06 9.96 -1.55
N ASN A 98 15.39 9.86 -1.64
CA ASN A 98 16.20 10.75 -2.48
C ASN A 98 16.41 10.22 -3.90
N LEU A 99 15.92 9.01 -4.22
CA LEU A 99 15.96 8.48 -5.57
C LEU A 99 14.77 9.01 -6.37
N PRO A 100 14.98 9.51 -7.60
CA PRO A 100 13.88 9.77 -8.52
C PRO A 100 13.00 8.52 -8.68
N LEU A 101 11.67 8.69 -8.63
CA LEU A 101 10.70 7.58 -8.63
C LEU A 101 10.93 6.56 -9.75
N GLY A 102 11.25 7.03 -10.97
CA GLY A 102 11.53 6.15 -12.11
C GLY A 102 12.79 5.28 -11.91
N VAL A 103 13.82 5.83 -11.26
CA VAL A 103 15.05 5.08 -10.95
C VAL A 103 14.78 4.03 -9.89
N TRP A 104 14.05 4.39 -8.83
CA TRP A 104 13.68 3.42 -7.79
C TRP A 104 12.81 2.30 -8.33
N SER A 105 11.78 2.63 -9.12
CA SER A 105 10.91 1.65 -9.77
C SER A 105 11.71 0.66 -10.63
N THR A 106 12.64 1.17 -11.44
CA THR A 106 13.48 0.33 -12.31
C THR A 106 14.39 -0.61 -11.49
N VAL A 107 15.01 -0.09 -10.43
CA VAL A 107 15.86 -0.88 -9.51
C VAL A 107 15.02 -1.96 -8.80
N LEU A 108 13.84 -1.59 -8.31
CA LEU A 108 12.90 -2.52 -7.68
C LEU A 108 12.48 -3.62 -8.66
N GLN A 109 12.13 -3.27 -9.89
CA GLN A 109 11.79 -4.25 -10.93
C GLN A 109 12.94 -5.20 -11.24
N ALA A 110 14.17 -4.68 -11.38
CA ALA A 110 15.35 -5.51 -11.61
C ALA A 110 15.58 -6.48 -10.44
N PHE A 111 15.39 -6.01 -9.21
CA PHE A 111 15.51 -6.83 -8.01
C PHE A 111 14.43 -7.91 -7.91
N VAL A 112 13.17 -7.57 -8.19
CA VAL A 112 12.06 -8.54 -8.25
C VAL A 112 12.31 -9.58 -9.34
N LYS A 113 12.76 -9.17 -10.54
CA LYS A 113 13.13 -10.09 -11.63
C LYS A 113 14.29 -11.01 -11.21
N TYR A 114 15.30 -10.48 -10.52
CA TYR A 114 16.43 -11.25 -10.00
C TYR A 114 16.02 -12.27 -8.94
N ILE A 115 15.18 -11.89 -7.98
CA ILE A 115 14.64 -12.81 -6.97
C ILE A 115 13.81 -13.91 -7.64
N GLY A 116 12.90 -13.55 -8.55
CA GLY A 116 12.09 -14.52 -9.28
C GLY A 116 12.94 -15.53 -10.08
N HIS A 117 14.07 -15.10 -10.63
CA HIS A 117 15.02 -15.98 -11.33
C HIS A 117 15.85 -16.87 -10.38
N THR A 118 16.20 -16.36 -9.18
CA THR A 118 17.13 -17.04 -8.26
C THR A 118 16.41 -17.98 -7.29
N MET A 119 15.19 -17.66 -6.89
CA MET A 119 14.42 -18.38 -5.86
C MET A 119 13.10 -18.99 -6.40
N GLY A 120 12.88 -18.94 -7.72
CA GLY A 120 11.69 -19.46 -8.39
C GLY A 120 10.50 -18.50 -8.38
N PRO A 121 9.48 -18.72 -9.24
CA PRO A 121 8.37 -17.78 -9.47
C PRO A 121 7.51 -17.52 -8.22
N THR A 122 7.54 -18.42 -7.24
CA THR A 122 6.83 -18.32 -5.95
C THR A 122 7.54 -17.48 -4.90
N SER A 123 8.81 -17.10 -5.11
CA SER A 123 9.60 -16.32 -4.12
C SER A 123 9.31 -14.82 -4.11
N THR A 124 8.65 -14.33 -5.15
CA THR A 124 8.15 -12.94 -5.27
C THR A 124 6.67 -12.83 -4.94
N GLN A 125 6.02 -13.96 -4.67
CA GLN A 125 4.62 -14.09 -4.29
C GLN A 125 4.57 -14.46 -2.80
N GLY A 126 4.63 -13.44 -1.96
CA GLY A 126 4.10 -13.51 -0.60
C GLY A 126 2.85 -12.67 -0.51
#